data_AF-A0A6B1IHZ3-F1
#
_entry.id   AF-A0A6B1IHZ3-F1
#
_cell.length_a   1.000
_cell.length_b   1.000
_cell.length_c   1.000
_cell.angle_alpha   90.00
_cell.angle_beta   90.00
_cell.angle_gamma   90.00
#
_symmetry.space_group_name_H-M   'P 1'
#
loop_
_entity.id
_entity.type
_entity.pdbx_description
1 polymer ?
#
loop_
_entity_poly.entity_id
_entity_poly.type
_entity_poly.pdbx_seq_one_letter_code
_entity_poly.pdbx_strand_id
1 'polypeptide(L)'
;MDDTPLHERMNAYEASAREAARAGKKRDRIAANVGKRLAAAVTDAVEQDGANVEVTGRSGDGHRYRFTARLDRAALVATLTETLPDGFVVSHVNDDGSLSIEWTGADRTPSKRQHGAVLKAIVAEEMVLDDDGLVESVPTRDRVLARAVELGIDEDDATSRLRRLATLDVVDLDDGYVYPDDNFSRY
;
A
#
# COMPACT_ATOMS: atom_id res chain seq x y z
N MET A 1 -45.23 30.74 -8.39
CA MET A 1 -45.37 29.70 -7.34
C MET A 1 -45.49 28.39 -8.07
N ASP A 2 -44.90 27.33 -7.54
CA ASP A 2 -45.07 25.99 -8.13
C ASP A 2 -46.52 25.54 -7.85
N ASP A 3 -47.36 25.56 -8.89
CA ASP A 3 -48.80 25.24 -8.82
C ASP A 3 -49.07 23.73 -8.72
N THR A 4 -48.02 22.92 -8.58
CA THR A 4 -48.13 21.46 -8.43
C THR A 4 -48.85 21.10 -7.12
N PRO A 5 -49.98 20.37 -7.18
CA PRO A 5 -50.71 19.91 -6.00
C PRO A 5 -49.80 19.18 -5.00
N LEU A 6 -50.03 19.39 -3.70
CA LEU A 6 -49.19 18.83 -2.63
C LEU A 6 -49.05 17.30 -2.74
N HIS A 7 -50.13 16.59 -3.12
CA HIS A 7 -50.12 15.13 -3.26
C HIS A 7 -49.23 14.65 -4.41
N GLU A 8 -49.14 15.39 -5.52
CA GLU A 8 -48.23 15.07 -6.63
C GLU A 8 -46.78 15.32 -6.22
N ARG A 9 -46.50 16.39 -5.47
CA ARG A 9 -45.17 16.65 -4.91
C ARG A 9 -44.76 15.56 -3.90
N MET A 10 -45.66 15.13 -3.02
CA MET A 10 -45.41 14.03 -2.08
C MET A 10 -45.12 12.71 -2.81
N ASN A 11 -45.88 12.40 -3.86
CA ASN A 11 -45.64 11.21 -4.69
C ASN A 11 -44.26 11.26 -5.37
N ALA A 12 -43.85 12.43 -5.89
CA ALA A 12 -42.53 12.63 -6.48
C ALA A 12 -41.40 12.46 -5.45
N TYR A 13 -41.58 12.97 -4.23
CA TYR A 13 -40.62 12.76 -3.13
C TYR A 13 -40.53 11.30 -2.72
N GLU A 14 -41.66 10.59 -2.58
CA GLU A 14 -41.65 9.16 -2.28
C GLU A 14 -40.98 8.34 -3.38
N ALA A 15 -41.24 8.66 -4.65
CA ALA A 15 -40.58 8.01 -5.77
C ALA A 15 -39.06 8.22 -5.73
N SER A 16 -38.62 9.47 -5.50
CA SER A 16 -37.20 9.82 -5.36
C SER A 16 -36.54 9.12 -4.15
N ALA A 17 -37.23 9.05 -3.01
CA ALA A 17 -36.74 8.35 -1.83
C ALA A 17 -36.60 6.83 -2.07
N ARG A 18 -37.55 6.22 -2.79
CA ARG A 18 -37.48 4.81 -3.20
C ARG A 18 -36.34 4.57 -4.19
N GLU A 19 -36.11 5.48 -5.12
CA GLU A 19 -34.98 5.42 -6.05
C GLU A 19 -33.64 5.53 -5.33
N ALA A 20 -33.50 6.51 -4.42
CA ALA A 20 -32.32 6.66 -3.58
C ALA A 20 -32.05 5.41 -2.73
N ALA A 21 -33.09 4.80 -2.14
CA ALA A 21 -32.95 3.56 -1.38
C ALA A 21 -32.52 2.37 -2.26
N ARG A 22 -33.03 2.26 -3.50
CA ARG A 22 -32.59 1.24 -4.47
C ARG A 22 -31.15 1.45 -4.89
N ALA A 23 -30.76 2.70 -5.16
CA ALA A 23 -29.38 3.07 -5.48
C ALA A 23 -28.43 2.74 -4.31
N GLY A 24 -28.82 3.04 -3.07
CA GLY A 24 -28.09 2.67 -1.86
C GLY A 24 -27.88 1.17 -1.74
N LYS A 25 -28.94 0.37 -1.87
CA LYS A 25 -28.83 -1.10 -1.86
C LYS A 25 -27.91 -1.65 -2.95
N LYS A 26 -27.99 -1.07 -4.16
CA LYS A 26 -27.11 -1.45 -5.28
C LYS A 26 -25.65 -1.12 -4.96
N ARG A 27 -25.38 0.08 -4.43
CA ARG A 27 -24.05 0.51 -3.99
C ARG A 27 -23.50 -0.42 -2.92
N ASP A 28 -24.27 -0.74 -1.88
CA ASP A 28 -23.82 -1.58 -0.78
C ASP A 28 -23.50 -3.01 -1.24
N ARG A 29 -24.28 -3.55 -2.18
CA ARG A 29 -23.97 -4.84 -2.82
C ARG A 29 -22.68 -4.80 -3.63
N ILE A 30 -22.46 -3.72 -4.39
CA ILE A 30 -21.20 -3.54 -5.14
C ILE A 30 -20.03 -3.43 -4.16
N ALA A 31 -20.15 -2.63 -3.10
CA ALA A 31 -19.13 -2.47 -2.08
C ALA A 31 -18.78 -3.81 -1.41
N ALA A 32 -19.78 -4.64 -1.06
CA ALA A 32 -19.54 -5.96 -0.50
C ALA A 32 -18.79 -6.89 -1.46
N ASN A 33 -19.11 -6.84 -2.76
CA ASN A 33 -18.40 -7.62 -3.78
C ASN A 33 -16.96 -7.13 -3.98
N VAL A 34 -16.74 -5.82 -3.98
CA VAL A 34 -15.40 -5.21 -4.02
C VAL A 34 -14.59 -5.64 -2.81
N GLY A 35 -15.16 -5.55 -1.60
CA GLY A 35 -14.50 -5.98 -0.37
C GLY A 35 -14.06 -7.44 -0.39
N LYS A 36 -14.88 -8.35 -0.92
CA LYS A 36 -14.50 -9.77 -1.09
C LYS A 36 -13.34 -9.95 -2.07
N ARG A 37 -13.32 -9.21 -3.17
CA ARG A 37 -12.23 -9.27 -4.17
C ARG A 37 -10.93 -8.73 -3.60
N LEU A 38 -10.99 -7.63 -2.85
CA LEU A 38 -9.83 -7.08 -2.16
C LEU A 38 -9.29 -8.05 -1.11
N ALA A 39 -10.17 -8.64 -0.29
CA ALA A 39 -9.77 -9.63 0.70
C ALA A 39 -9.09 -10.84 0.05
N ALA A 40 -9.64 -11.36 -1.06
CA ALA A 40 -9.01 -12.45 -1.80
C ALA A 40 -7.63 -12.07 -2.34
N ALA A 41 -7.48 -10.91 -3.00
CA ALA A 41 -6.19 -10.45 -3.51
C ALA A 41 -5.15 -10.27 -2.39
N VAL A 42 -5.56 -9.77 -1.22
CA VAL A 42 -4.67 -9.66 -0.05
C VAL A 42 -4.29 -11.04 0.49
N THR A 43 -5.22 -11.98 0.59
CA THR A 43 -4.92 -13.35 1.02
C THR A 43 -3.92 -14.00 0.07
N ASP A 44 -4.16 -13.94 -1.23
CA ASP A 44 -3.27 -14.53 -2.24
C ASP A 44 -1.86 -13.93 -2.15
N ALA A 45 -1.75 -12.60 -1.99
CA ALA A 45 -0.46 -11.92 -1.84
C ALA A 45 0.27 -12.29 -0.54
N VAL A 46 -0.44 -12.44 0.58
CA VAL A 46 0.14 -12.87 1.86
C VAL A 46 0.59 -14.32 1.80
N GLU A 47 -0.15 -15.20 1.13
CA GLU A 47 0.25 -16.59 0.93
C GLU A 47 1.51 -16.70 0.05
N GLN A 48 1.67 -15.78 -0.91
CA GLN A 48 2.82 -15.74 -1.80
C GLN A 48 4.08 -15.20 -1.09
N ASP A 49 3.98 -14.03 -0.46
CA ASP A 49 5.15 -13.23 -0.03
C ASP A 49 5.05 -12.68 1.41
N GLY A 50 4.00 -13.04 2.15
CA GLY A 50 3.67 -12.41 3.45
C GLY A 50 4.51 -12.86 4.65
N ALA A 51 5.41 -13.83 4.50
CA ALA A 51 6.31 -14.23 5.60
C ALA A 51 7.64 -14.79 5.07
N ASN A 52 8.72 -14.10 5.38
CA ASN A 52 10.09 -14.56 5.14
C ASN A 52 10.74 -15.04 6.44
N VAL A 53 11.54 -16.11 6.32
CA VAL A 53 12.27 -16.70 7.45
C VAL A 53 13.75 -16.44 7.27
N GLU A 54 14.32 -15.67 8.18
CA GLU A 54 15.74 -15.34 8.19
C GLU A 54 16.48 -16.09 9.29
N VAL A 55 17.72 -16.50 9.01
CA VAL A 55 18.62 -17.06 10.03
C VAL A 55 19.21 -15.89 10.84
N THR A 56 18.81 -15.77 12.10
CA THR A 56 19.30 -14.73 13.02
C THR A 56 20.45 -15.17 13.90
N GLY A 57 20.84 -16.44 13.83
CA GLY A 57 22.02 -16.89 14.54
C GLY A 57 22.36 -18.35 14.30
N ARG A 58 23.63 -18.67 14.58
CA ARG A 58 24.14 -20.03 14.61
C ARG A 58 24.95 -20.21 15.88
N SER A 59 24.78 -21.34 16.56
CA SER A 59 25.60 -21.67 17.73
C SER A 59 27.06 -21.87 17.34
N GLY A 60 27.97 -21.66 18.30
CA GLY A 60 29.42 -21.84 18.07
C GLY A 60 29.82 -23.28 17.73
N ASP A 61 29.01 -24.27 18.09
CA ASP A 61 29.18 -25.67 17.69
C ASP A 61 28.62 -25.98 16.29
N GLY A 62 27.98 -25.00 15.64
CA GLY A 62 27.44 -25.11 14.29
C GLY A 62 26.19 -25.97 14.13
N HIS A 63 25.64 -26.52 15.22
CA HIS A 63 24.53 -27.48 15.21
C HIS A 63 23.16 -26.88 15.51
N ARG A 64 23.09 -25.63 15.99
CA ARG A 64 21.84 -24.94 16.27
C ARG A 64 21.73 -23.68 15.43
N TYR A 65 20.61 -23.54 14.74
CA TYR A 65 20.23 -22.34 14.01
C TYR A 65 19.09 -21.66 14.76
N ARG A 66 19.14 -20.33 14.79
CA ARG A 66 18.03 -19.48 15.22
C ARG A 66 17.46 -18.84 13.98
N PHE A 67 16.14 -18.88 13.88
CA PHE A 67 15.39 -18.26 12.81
C PHE A 67 14.45 -17.20 13.38
N THR A 68 14.11 -16.21 12.56
CA THR A 68 13.07 -15.25 12.84
C THR A 68 12.21 -15.11 11.59
N ALA A 69 10.89 -15.25 11.76
CA ALA A 69 9.94 -14.96 10.71
C ALA A 69 9.59 -13.47 10.76
N ARG A 70 9.65 -12.79 9.61
CA ARG A 70 9.27 -11.39 9.44
C ARG A 70 8.38 -11.24 8.22
N LEU A 71 7.47 -10.29 8.27
CA LEU A 71 6.71 -9.87 7.10
C LEU A 71 7.65 -9.13 6.14
N ASP A 72 7.75 -9.61 4.91
CA ASP A 72 8.41 -8.87 3.82
C ASP A 72 7.40 -7.87 3.26
N ARG A 73 7.43 -6.67 3.81
CA ARG A 73 6.43 -5.64 3.50
C ARG A 73 6.62 -5.15 2.08
N ALA A 74 7.86 -5.00 1.63
CA ALA A 74 8.18 -4.58 0.28
C ALA A 74 7.66 -5.57 -0.76
N ALA A 75 7.87 -6.88 -0.55
CA ALA A 75 7.35 -7.91 -1.43
C ALA A 75 5.81 -7.98 -1.40
N LEU A 76 5.19 -7.91 -0.21
CA LEU A 76 3.74 -7.84 -0.10
C LEU A 76 3.16 -6.65 -0.88
N VAL A 77 3.77 -5.46 -0.76
CA VAL A 77 3.34 -4.27 -1.50
C VAL A 77 3.55 -4.42 -3.00
N ALA A 78 4.66 -5.03 -3.44
CA ALA A 78 4.88 -5.32 -4.85
C ALA A 78 3.79 -6.23 -5.42
N THR A 79 3.50 -7.36 -4.77
CA THR A 79 2.47 -8.30 -5.21
C THR A 79 1.07 -7.68 -5.20
N LEU A 80 0.73 -6.87 -4.17
CA LEU A 80 -0.53 -6.12 -4.15
C LEU A 80 -0.61 -5.08 -5.26
N THR A 81 0.49 -4.44 -5.60
CA THR A 81 0.55 -3.44 -6.67
C THR A 81 0.20 -4.03 -8.05
N GLU A 82 0.51 -5.31 -8.25
CA GLU A 82 0.20 -6.06 -9.47
C GLU A 82 -1.20 -6.69 -9.48
N THR A 83 -1.67 -7.16 -8.32
CA THR A 83 -2.88 -7.98 -8.21
C THR A 83 -4.14 -7.20 -7.86
N LEU A 84 -3.99 -5.99 -7.29
CA LEU A 84 -5.15 -5.18 -6.92
C LEU A 84 -5.98 -4.78 -8.14
N PRO A 85 -7.32 -4.72 -8.02
CA PRO A 85 -8.17 -4.21 -9.09
C PRO A 85 -7.80 -2.77 -9.47
N ASP A 86 -7.97 -2.44 -10.74
CA ASP A 86 -7.76 -1.08 -11.25
C ASP A 86 -8.43 -0.02 -10.38
N GLY A 87 -7.68 1.05 -10.12
CA GLY A 87 -8.12 2.17 -9.31
C GLY A 87 -7.85 2.01 -7.82
N PHE A 88 -7.44 0.82 -7.34
CA PHE A 88 -7.01 0.62 -5.96
C PHE A 88 -5.48 0.68 -5.83
N VAL A 89 -5.01 1.25 -4.73
CA VAL A 89 -3.58 1.33 -4.39
C VAL A 89 -3.37 1.00 -2.92
N VAL A 90 -2.24 0.39 -2.60
CA VAL A 90 -1.77 0.31 -1.22
C VAL A 90 -1.35 1.70 -0.79
N SER A 91 -1.99 2.23 0.25
CA SER A 91 -1.66 3.55 0.81
C SER A 91 -0.66 3.43 1.96
N HIS A 92 -0.76 2.37 2.75
CA HIS A 92 0.08 2.16 3.93
C HIS A 92 0.21 0.66 4.31
N VAL A 93 1.36 0.29 4.89
CA VAL A 93 1.62 -1.01 5.54
C VAL A 93 2.43 -0.76 6.82
N ASN A 94 1.87 -1.17 7.96
CA ASN A 94 2.47 -1.04 9.28
C ASN A 94 3.42 -2.20 9.60
N ASP A 95 4.23 -2.03 10.65
CA ASP A 95 5.14 -3.06 11.16
C ASP A 95 4.43 -4.32 11.67
N ASP A 96 3.21 -4.17 12.20
CA ASP A 96 2.37 -5.28 12.65
C ASP A 96 1.66 -6.03 11.51
N GLY A 97 1.88 -5.60 10.26
CA GLY A 97 1.29 -6.16 9.06
C GLY A 97 -0.11 -5.64 8.73
N SER A 98 -0.66 -4.71 9.52
CA SER A 98 -1.89 -4.03 9.13
C SER A 98 -1.65 -3.11 7.91
N LEU A 99 -2.59 -3.09 6.96
CA LEU A 99 -2.43 -2.33 5.72
C LEU A 99 -3.72 -1.61 5.33
N SER A 100 -3.56 -0.50 4.63
CA SER A 100 -4.66 0.30 4.09
C SER A 100 -4.61 0.30 2.56
N ILE A 101 -5.78 0.10 1.95
CA ILE A 101 -5.98 0.16 0.50
C ILE A 101 -6.97 1.28 0.20
N GLU A 102 -6.56 2.21 -0.66
CA GLU A 102 -7.34 3.37 -1.07
C GLU A 102 -7.90 3.18 -2.49
N TRP A 103 -9.17 3.56 -2.70
CA TRP A 103 -9.69 3.75 -4.07
C TRP A 103 -9.37 5.16 -4.55
N THR A 104 -8.63 5.27 -5.63
CA THR A 104 -8.17 6.53 -6.23
C THR A 104 -9.29 7.34 -6.92
N GLY A 105 -10.52 6.79 -7.00
CA GLY A 105 -11.64 7.41 -7.71
C GLY A 105 -11.53 7.37 -9.23
N ALA A 106 -10.51 6.69 -9.78
CA ALA A 106 -10.29 6.50 -11.20
C ALA A 106 -10.51 5.03 -11.61
N ASP A 107 -10.94 4.82 -12.85
CA ASP A 107 -11.09 3.48 -13.46
C ASP A 107 -9.75 2.83 -13.85
N ARG A 108 -8.62 3.48 -13.53
CA ARG A 108 -7.27 3.00 -13.77
C ARG A 108 -6.36 3.40 -12.63
N THR A 109 -5.47 2.51 -12.25
CA THR A 109 -4.39 2.85 -11.31
C THR A 109 -3.39 3.76 -12.02
N PRO A 110 -3.10 4.97 -11.52
CA PRO A 110 -2.10 5.83 -12.13
C PRO A 110 -0.74 5.11 -12.11
N SER A 111 -0.11 4.92 -13.28
CA SER A 111 1.22 4.29 -13.40
C SER A 111 2.27 4.88 -12.45
N LYS A 112 2.07 6.15 -12.07
CA LYS A 112 2.93 6.91 -11.16
C LYS A 112 2.79 6.52 -9.68
N ARG A 113 1.75 5.81 -9.24
CA ARG A 113 1.59 5.39 -7.83
C ARG A 113 2.11 3.98 -7.55
N GLN A 114 2.05 3.08 -8.53
CA GLN A 114 2.38 1.66 -8.38
C GLN A 114 3.78 1.42 -7.80
N HIS A 115 4.85 1.81 -8.50
CA HIS A 115 6.21 1.56 -8.01
C HIS A 115 6.64 2.49 -6.86
N GLY A 116 5.92 3.60 -6.65
CA GLY A 116 6.22 4.53 -5.56
C GLY A 116 5.90 3.94 -4.18
N ALA A 117 4.82 3.17 -4.09
CA ALA A 117 4.46 2.46 -2.85
C ALA A 117 5.49 1.37 -2.51
N VAL A 118 5.97 0.63 -3.51
CA VAL A 118 7.01 -0.40 -3.32
C VAL A 118 8.31 0.22 -2.80
N LEU A 119 8.80 1.30 -3.43
CA LEU A 119 10.02 1.99 -2.97
C LEU A 119 9.87 2.56 -1.56
N LYS A 120 8.70 3.10 -1.19
CA LYS A 120 8.41 3.51 0.19
C LYS A 120 8.49 2.34 1.16
N ALA A 121 7.91 1.20 0.80
CA ALA A 121 7.92 0.01 1.63
C ALA A 121 9.35 -0.53 1.83
N ILE A 122 10.18 -0.53 0.78
CA ILE A 122 11.60 -0.87 0.88
C ILE A 122 12.32 0.06 1.86
N VAL A 123 12.13 1.37 1.74
CA VAL A 123 12.77 2.35 2.63
C VAL A 123 12.33 2.15 4.09
N ALA A 124 11.04 1.91 4.32
CA ALA A 124 10.50 1.68 5.65
C ALA A 124 10.93 0.33 6.25
N GLU A 125 11.18 -0.69 5.42
CA GLU A 125 11.64 -2.02 5.86
C GLU A 125 13.13 -2.04 6.19
N GLU A 126 13.96 -1.35 5.41
CA GLU A 126 15.41 -1.30 5.60
C GLU A 126 15.84 -0.24 6.63
N MET A 127 14.93 0.66 7.03
CA MET A 127 15.18 1.63 8.10
C MET A 127 15.18 0.94 9.47
N VAL A 128 16.14 1.31 10.32
CA VAL A 128 16.23 0.83 11.70
C VAL A 128 15.81 1.94 12.65
N LEU A 129 14.89 1.62 13.55
CA LEU A 129 14.44 2.49 14.63
C LEU A 129 14.96 1.97 15.97
N ASP A 130 15.26 2.89 16.88
CA ASP A 130 15.56 2.55 18.28
C ASP A 130 14.29 2.32 19.12
N ASP A 131 14.46 2.00 20.40
CA ASP A 131 13.36 1.72 21.33
C ASP A 131 12.42 2.92 21.56
N ASP A 132 12.89 4.15 21.29
CA ASP A 132 12.10 5.39 21.39
C ASP A 132 11.42 5.76 20.06
N GLY A 133 11.62 4.95 19.00
CA GLY A 133 11.08 5.18 17.66
C GLY A 133 11.85 6.22 16.85
N LEU A 134 13.06 6.58 17.27
CA LEU A 134 13.96 7.46 16.53
C LEU A 134 14.73 6.67 15.48
N VAL A 135 15.09 7.33 14.39
CA VAL A 135 15.84 6.69 13.30
C VAL A 135 17.29 6.46 13.72
N GLU A 136 17.70 5.20 13.83
CA GLU A 136 19.08 4.80 14.07
C GLU A 136 19.87 4.72 12.77
N SER A 137 19.26 4.17 11.71
CA SER A 137 19.87 4.12 10.38
C SER A 137 18.84 4.06 9.25
N VAL A 138 19.27 4.50 8.06
CA VAL A 138 18.48 4.50 6.83
C VAL A 138 19.21 3.72 5.74
N PRO A 139 18.49 3.17 4.74
CA PRO A 139 19.14 2.45 3.65
C PRO A 139 19.95 3.38 2.75
N THR A 140 20.95 2.80 2.10
CA THR A 140 21.62 3.45 0.98
C THR A 140 20.71 3.44 -0.25
N ARG A 141 20.92 4.41 -1.15
CA ARG A 141 20.21 4.46 -2.44
C ARG A 141 20.41 3.17 -3.24
N ASP A 142 21.64 2.66 -3.29
CA ASP A 142 21.96 1.44 -4.02
C ASP A 142 21.23 0.22 -3.44
N ARG A 143 21.11 0.16 -2.10
CA ARG A 143 20.34 -0.91 -1.45
C ARG A 143 18.86 -0.85 -1.83
N VAL A 144 18.26 0.35 -1.82
CA VAL A 144 16.86 0.54 -2.23
C VAL A 144 16.62 0.10 -3.68
N LEU A 145 17.52 0.49 -4.60
CA LEU A 145 17.40 0.15 -6.01
C LEU A 145 17.61 -1.34 -6.26
N ALA A 146 18.63 -1.95 -5.65
CA ALA A 146 18.87 -3.38 -5.74
C ALA A 146 17.66 -4.18 -5.26
N ARG A 147 17.07 -3.77 -4.13
CA ARG A 147 15.86 -4.41 -3.60
C ARG A 147 14.65 -4.22 -4.52
N ALA A 148 14.50 -3.07 -5.17
CA ALA A 148 13.42 -2.87 -6.15
C ALA A 148 13.54 -3.81 -7.35
N VAL A 149 14.77 -4.06 -7.82
CA VAL A 149 15.08 -5.01 -8.90
C VAL A 149 14.79 -6.45 -8.48
N GLU A 150 15.13 -6.84 -7.25
CA GLU A 150 14.76 -8.15 -6.69
C GLU A 150 13.24 -8.37 -6.71
N LEU A 151 12.45 -7.30 -6.55
CA LEU A 151 10.99 -7.30 -6.60
C LEU A 151 10.40 -7.10 -8.00
N GLY A 152 11.23 -7.16 -9.05
CA GLY A 152 10.79 -7.13 -10.45
C GLY A 152 10.61 -5.75 -11.05
N ILE A 153 11.01 -4.67 -10.36
CA ILE A 153 10.98 -3.31 -10.90
C ILE A 153 12.26 -3.06 -11.70
N ASP A 154 12.13 -2.58 -12.93
CA ASP A 154 13.28 -2.16 -13.75
C ASP A 154 14.11 -1.06 -13.03
N GLU A 155 15.44 -1.14 -13.13
CA GLU A 155 16.34 -0.25 -12.39
C GLU A 155 16.21 1.23 -12.80
N ASP A 156 15.98 1.51 -14.08
CA ASP A 156 15.79 2.87 -14.59
C ASP A 156 14.44 3.44 -14.12
N ASP A 157 13.41 2.60 -14.10
CA ASP A 157 12.10 2.94 -13.55
C ASP A 157 12.17 3.18 -12.04
N ALA A 158 12.85 2.31 -11.28
CA ALA A 158 13.07 2.45 -9.85
C ALA A 158 13.84 3.74 -9.54
N THR A 159 14.91 4.03 -10.30
CA THR A 159 15.70 5.25 -10.18
C THR A 159 14.86 6.50 -10.45
N SER A 160 14.12 6.50 -11.55
CA SER A 160 13.25 7.61 -11.93
C SER A 160 12.16 7.84 -10.88
N ARG A 161 11.63 6.75 -10.32
CA ARG A 161 10.57 6.82 -9.32
C ARG A 161 11.08 7.28 -7.96
N LEU A 162 12.26 6.85 -7.54
CA LEU A 162 12.92 7.29 -6.31
C LEU A 162 13.22 8.80 -6.36
N ARG A 163 13.78 9.30 -7.47
CA ARG A 163 13.96 10.75 -7.69
C ARG A 163 12.66 11.52 -7.60
N ARG A 164 11.58 10.95 -8.14
CA ARG A 164 10.27 11.58 -8.05
C ARG A 164 9.72 11.59 -6.62
N LEU A 165 10.00 10.59 -5.79
CA LEU A 165 9.65 10.64 -4.37
C LEU A 165 10.39 11.79 -3.68
N ALA A 166 11.66 12.02 -4.03
CA ALA A 166 12.40 13.15 -3.52
C ALA A 166 11.85 14.51 -3.97
N THR A 167 11.44 14.64 -5.23
CA THR A 167 10.77 15.87 -5.71
C THR A 167 9.42 16.15 -5.03
N LEU A 168 8.84 15.14 -4.36
CA LEU A 168 7.55 15.25 -3.68
C LEU A 168 7.73 15.35 -2.15
N ASP A 169 8.94 15.60 -1.68
CA ASP A 169 9.29 15.72 -0.25
C ASP A 169 8.80 14.51 0.54
N VAL A 170 8.89 13.33 -0.09
CA VAL A 170 8.58 12.04 0.52
C VAL A 170 9.82 11.40 1.09
N VAL A 171 10.95 11.52 0.39
CA VAL A 171 12.26 11.07 0.87
C VAL A 171 13.30 12.10 0.52
N ASP A 172 14.29 12.30 1.36
CA ASP A 172 15.48 13.05 1.02
C ASP A 172 16.59 12.12 0.54
N LEU A 173 17.27 12.53 -0.53
CA LEU A 173 18.43 11.82 -1.07
C LEU A 173 19.68 12.62 -0.74
N ASP A 174 20.41 12.20 0.28
CA ASP A 174 21.60 12.90 0.76
C ASP A 174 22.73 11.92 1.08
N ASP A 175 23.96 12.30 0.75
CA ASP A 175 25.19 11.50 0.96
C ASP A 175 25.11 10.01 0.52
N GLY A 176 24.27 9.71 -0.48
CA GLY A 176 24.06 8.34 -0.98
C GLY A 176 23.06 7.51 -0.17
N TYR A 177 22.39 8.12 0.81
CA TYR A 177 21.34 7.54 1.64
C TYR A 177 19.96 8.05 1.26
N VAL A 178 18.93 7.35 1.74
CA VAL A 178 17.51 7.68 1.49
C VAL A 178 16.81 7.90 2.82
N TYR A 179 16.53 9.16 3.16
CA TYR A 179 15.90 9.53 4.42
C TYR A 179 14.39 9.70 4.23
N PRO A 180 13.54 9.22 5.15
CA PRO A 180 12.12 9.57 5.13
C PRO A 180 11.92 11.05 5.49
N ASP A 181 11.10 11.76 4.72
CA ASP A 181 10.79 13.18 4.93
C ASP A 181 9.34 13.37 5.44
N ASP A 182 8.85 14.60 5.58
CA ASP A 182 7.55 14.95 6.18
C ASP A 182 6.35 14.25 5.50
N ASN A 183 6.41 13.99 4.18
CA ASN A 183 5.35 13.24 3.47
C ASN A 183 5.57 11.72 3.44
N PHE A 184 6.54 11.23 4.20
CA PHE A 184 6.72 9.82 4.49
C PHE A 184 5.75 9.40 5.60
N SER A 185 4.52 9.01 5.21
CA SER A 185 3.55 8.44 6.16
C SER A 185 4.17 7.24 6.87
N ARG A 186 4.53 7.42 8.16
CA ARG A 186 5.07 6.38 9.03
C ARG A 186 3.99 5.46 9.62
N TYR A 187 2.70 5.76 9.38
CA TYR A 187 1.53 5.05 9.91
C TYR A 187 0.35 5.13 8.92
#